data_AF-A0A285MSR1-F1
#
_entry.id   AF-A0A285MSR1-F1
#
_cell.length_a   1.000
_cell.length_b   1.000
_cell.length_c   1.000
_cell.angle_alpha   90.00
_cell.angle_beta   90.00
_cell.angle_gamma   90.00
#
_symmetry.space_group_name_H-M   'P 1'
#
loop_
_entity.id
_entity.type
_entity.pdbx_description
1 polymer ?
#
loop_
_entity_poly.entity_id
_entity_poly.type
_entity_poly.pdbx_seq_one_letter_code
_entity_poly.pdbx_strand_id
1 'polypeptide(L)'
;MKKIAIIILTLSFNLGFGQVEIPFFEQIAFDFYKDSLLTKFPVEKRIKIPKYTTDFHFSSYKFQVNECLTGKLLTEGKELETFGIYALEQMDFDSPTHVMSYDNLDKKQFRIKKYKSSSGMNLRISQPYHKKDDFENFYVIVSENYKRKSTTYYLLIDKNGNVNNWCRKESELVIIY
;
A
#
# COMPACT_ATOMS: atom_id res chain seq x y z
N MET A 1 25.52 50.93 0.15
CA MET A 1 25.00 50.20 1.32
C MET A 1 23.52 49.78 1.20
N LYS A 2 22.63 50.58 0.58
CA LYS A 2 21.20 50.20 0.38
C LYS A 2 20.96 48.98 -0.54
N LYS A 3 21.84 48.71 -1.51
CA LYS A 3 21.69 47.61 -2.47
C LYS A 3 22.03 46.22 -1.89
N ILE A 4 22.85 46.15 -0.84
CA ILE A 4 23.26 44.87 -0.21
C ILE A 4 22.14 44.32 0.68
N ALA A 5 21.36 45.19 1.32
CA ALA A 5 20.24 44.81 2.16
C ALA A 5 19.13 44.06 1.37
N ILE A 6 18.93 44.40 0.10
CA ILE A 6 17.91 43.76 -0.76
C ILE A 6 18.31 42.32 -1.13
N ILE A 7 19.61 42.06 -1.28
CA ILE A 7 20.13 40.72 -1.61
C ILE A 7 20.01 39.79 -0.39
N ILE A 8 20.29 40.30 0.81
CA ILE A 8 20.13 39.52 2.05
C ILE A 8 18.65 39.23 2.33
N LEU A 9 17.75 40.20 2.06
CA LEU A 9 16.31 40.05 2.26
C LEU A 9 15.68 39.02 1.29
N THR A 10 16.23 38.85 0.09
CA THR A 10 15.76 37.85 -0.90
C THR A 10 16.32 36.45 -0.66
N LEU A 11 17.50 36.33 -0.03
CA LEU A 11 18.06 35.05 0.40
C LEU A 11 17.35 34.46 1.63
N SER A 12 16.75 35.29 2.50
CA SER A 12 16.01 34.83 3.69
C SER A 12 14.60 34.28 3.42
N PHE A 13 14.09 34.40 2.19
CA PHE A 13 12.78 33.84 1.81
C PHE A 13 12.84 32.45 1.16
N ASN A 14 14.03 31.83 1.07
CA ASN A 14 14.18 30.41 0.78
C ASN A 14 14.13 29.56 2.06
N LEU A 15 13.21 29.86 2.98
CA LEU A 15 12.72 28.85 3.90
C LEU A 15 11.88 27.90 3.04
N GLY A 16 12.56 26.95 2.41
CA GLY A 16 11.92 25.86 1.69
C GLY A 16 10.94 25.21 2.65
N PHE A 17 9.64 25.39 2.38
CA PHE A 17 8.65 24.44 2.80
C PHE A 17 9.04 23.13 2.13
N GLY A 18 9.85 22.32 2.83
CA GLY A 18 10.09 20.94 2.42
C GLY A 18 8.73 20.29 2.31
N GLN A 19 8.31 20.00 1.08
CA GLN A 19 7.15 19.17 0.82
C GLN A 19 7.40 17.88 1.61
N VAL A 20 6.59 17.63 2.65
CA VAL A 20 6.70 16.39 3.41
C VAL A 20 6.36 15.28 2.42
N GLU A 21 7.36 14.53 1.98
CA GLU A 21 7.17 13.39 1.10
C GLU A 21 6.33 12.35 1.86
N ILE A 22 5.09 12.18 1.42
CA ILE A 22 4.21 11.15 1.96
C ILE A 22 4.79 9.78 1.55
N PRO A 23 4.90 8.82 2.48
CA PRO A 23 5.39 7.49 2.12
C PRO A 23 4.53 6.82 1.05
N PHE A 24 5.18 6.13 0.12
CA PHE A 24 4.48 5.32 -0.87
C PHE A 24 4.09 3.96 -0.26
N PHE A 25 2.93 3.93 0.39
CA PHE A 25 2.47 2.81 1.23
C PHE A 25 2.39 1.46 0.50
N GLU A 26 2.00 1.42 -0.78
CA GLU A 26 1.93 0.18 -1.54
C GLU A 26 3.32 -0.39 -1.82
N GLN A 27 4.31 0.46 -2.10
CA GLN A 27 5.70 0.03 -2.27
C GLN A 27 6.24 -0.56 -0.96
N ILE A 28 6.00 0.13 0.16
CA ILE A 28 6.40 -0.34 1.49
C ILE A 28 5.76 -1.68 1.81
N ALA A 29 4.46 -1.83 1.55
CA ALA A 29 3.74 -3.08 1.79
C ALA A 29 4.27 -4.22 0.89
N PHE A 30 4.60 -3.92 -0.37
CA PHE A 30 5.20 -4.88 -1.29
C PHE A 30 6.60 -5.32 -0.84
N ASP A 31 7.45 -4.38 -0.42
CA ASP A 31 8.80 -4.68 0.02
C ASP A 31 8.79 -5.48 1.33
N PHE A 32 7.94 -5.10 2.29
CA PHE A 32 7.74 -5.89 3.50
C PHE A 32 7.24 -7.30 3.19
N TYR A 33 6.32 -7.44 2.24
CA TYR A 33 5.83 -8.72 1.77
C TYR A 33 6.96 -9.58 1.18
N LYS A 34 7.73 -9.01 0.26
CA LYS A 34 8.86 -9.63 -0.45
C LYS A 34 9.95 -10.09 0.52
N ASP A 35 10.37 -9.22 1.42
CA ASP A 35 11.58 -9.41 2.20
C ASP A 35 11.32 -10.08 3.56
N SER A 36 10.14 -9.81 4.17
CA SER A 36 9.80 -10.33 5.50
C SER A 36 8.77 -11.46 5.47
N LEU A 37 7.63 -11.26 4.81
CA LEU A 37 6.52 -12.22 4.88
C LEU A 37 6.81 -13.49 4.09
N LEU A 38 7.34 -13.37 2.87
CA LEU A 38 7.67 -14.53 2.03
C LEU A 38 8.84 -15.36 2.56
N THR A 39 9.76 -14.74 3.29
CA THR A 39 10.82 -15.47 4.00
C THR A 39 10.24 -16.35 5.11
N LYS A 40 9.19 -15.88 5.80
CA LYS A 40 8.51 -16.63 6.88
C LYS A 40 7.49 -17.64 6.35
N PHE A 41 6.79 -17.29 5.28
CA PHE A 41 5.72 -18.08 4.68
C PHE A 41 6.01 -18.24 3.18
N PRO A 42 6.99 -19.09 2.83
CA PRO A 42 7.38 -19.26 1.44
C PRO A 42 6.23 -19.87 0.64
N VAL A 43 6.10 -19.40 -0.59
CA VAL A 43 5.13 -19.89 -1.56
C VAL A 43 5.88 -20.56 -2.70
N GLU A 44 5.51 -21.80 -3.01
CA GLU A 44 6.14 -22.56 -4.10
C GLU A 44 5.81 -21.98 -5.49
N LYS A 45 4.70 -21.26 -5.57
CA LYS A 45 4.18 -20.75 -6.84
C LYS A 45 4.70 -19.37 -7.14
N ARG A 46 5.04 -19.16 -8.40
CA ARG A 46 5.39 -17.85 -8.92
C ARG A 46 4.22 -16.87 -8.78
N ILE A 47 4.49 -15.74 -8.14
CA ILE A 47 3.51 -14.69 -7.82
C ILE A 47 3.40 -13.73 -8.98
N LYS A 48 2.18 -13.42 -9.39
CA LYS A 48 1.92 -12.38 -10.39
C LYS A 48 1.66 -11.06 -9.69
N ILE A 49 2.36 -10.03 -10.14
CA ILE A 49 2.23 -8.66 -9.63
C ILE A 49 1.93 -7.69 -10.77
N PRO A 50 1.02 -6.73 -10.60
CA PRO A 50 0.81 -5.66 -11.57
C PRO A 50 2.02 -4.76 -11.77
N LYS A 51 2.07 -4.00 -12.87
CA LYS A 51 3.08 -2.94 -13.04
C LYS A 51 2.65 -1.63 -12.36
N TYR A 52 1.35 -1.33 -12.37
CA TYR A 52 0.78 -0.07 -11.92
C TYR A 52 0.04 -0.26 -10.60
N THR A 53 0.13 0.70 -9.68
CA THR A 53 -0.57 0.64 -8.37
C THR A 53 -2.07 0.50 -8.48
N THR A 54 -2.68 1.18 -9.44
CA THR A 54 -4.14 1.14 -9.65
C THR A 54 -4.64 -0.28 -9.96
N ASP A 55 -3.80 -1.12 -10.55
CA ASP A 55 -4.10 -2.53 -10.81
C ASP A 55 -4.00 -3.41 -9.54
N PHE A 56 -3.46 -2.90 -8.43
CA PHE A 56 -3.45 -3.59 -7.13
C PHE A 56 -4.74 -3.37 -6.34
N HIS A 57 -5.43 -2.24 -6.56
CA HIS A 57 -6.55 -1.80 -5.74
C HIS A 57 -7.83 -2.61 -6.00
N PHE A 58 -8.63 -2.81 -4.95
CA PHE A 58 -9.93 -3.47 -5.04
C PHE A 58 -11.02 -2.46 -5.38
N SER A 59 -11.61 -2.52 -6.57
CA SER A 59 -12.74 -1.63 -6.92
C SER A 59 -14.09 -2.02 -6.29
N SER A 60 -14.20 -3.21 -5.69
CA SER A 60 -15.49 -3.78 -5.26
C SER A 60 -15.50 -4.33 -3.82
N TYR A 61 -14.50 -4.02 -3.01
CA TYR A 61 -14.35 -4.59 -1.66
C TYR A 61 -14.41 -3.49 -0.60
N LYS A 62 -15.30 -3.63 0.39
CA LYS A 62 -15.32 -2.75 1.57
C LYS A 62 -14.11 -3.06 2.43
N PHE A 63 -13.27 -2.07 2.69
CA PHE A 63 -12.05 -2.27 3.45
C PHE A 63 -12.35 -2.60 4.92
N GLN A 64 -11.68 -3.63 5.45
CA GLN A 64 -11.85 -4.09 6.83
C GLN A 64 -10.52 -4.55 7.39
N VAL A 65 -10.19 -4.13 8.61
CA VAL A 65 -9.00 -4.59 9.33
C VAL A 65 -9.43 -5.60 10.37
N ASN A 66 -8.86 -6.80 10.30
CA ASN A 66 -9.24 -7.89 11.19
C ASN A 66 -8.77 -7.66 12.63
N GLU A 67 -9.53 -8.19 13.59
CA GLU A 67 -9.23 -8.15 15.02
C GLU A 67 -7.84 -8.72 15.39
N CYS A 68 -7.24 -9.56 14.55
CA CYS A 68 -5.87 -10.03 14.78
C CYS A 68 -4.81 -8.92 14.82
N LEU A 69 -5.06 -7.77 14.19
CA LEU A 69 -4.11 -6.65 14.17
C LEU A 69 -4.37 -5.66 15.32
N THR A 70 -5.65 -5.42 15.61
CA THR A 70 -6.12 -4.28 16.39
C THR A 70 -6.89 -4.67 17.65
N GLY A 71 -7.12 -5.97 17.89
CA GLY A 71 -7.97 -6.49 18.96
C GLY A 71 -9.47 -6.30 18.74
N LYS A 72 -9.88 -5.59 17.69
CA LYS A 72 -11.28 -5.37 17.28
C LYS A 72 -11.39 -5.23 15.77
N LEU A 73 -12.48 -5.71 15.17
CA LEU A 73 -12.77 -5.48 13.75
C LEU A 73 -12.95 -3.98 13.49
N LEU A 74 -12.21 -3.43 12.53
CA LEU A 74 -12.40 -2.07 12.03
C LEU A 74 -12.96 -2.12 10.61
N THR A 75 -13.84 -1.20 10.28
CA THR A 75 -14.54 -1.17 8.99
C THR A 75 -14.54 0.21 8.36
N GLU A 76 -14.40 0.25 7.05
CA GLU A 76 -14.55 1.45 6.23
C GLU A 76 -15.90 2.14 6.47
N GLY A 77 -15.87 3.47 6.55
CA GLY A 77 -17.03 4.32 6.76
C GLY A 77 -17.46 4.43 8.23
N LYS A 78 -17.14 3.45 9.07
CA LYS A 78 -17.35 3.52 10.52
C LYS A 78 -16.12 4.07 11.22
N GLU A 79 -15.08 3.25 11.37
CA GLU A 79 -13.85 3.59 12.07
C GLU A 79 -12.76 4.08 11.11
N LEU A 80 -12.78 3.58 9.86
CA LEU A 80 -11.73 3.80 8.88
C LEU A 80 -12.19 4.70 7.74
N GLU A 81 -11.23 5.45 7.20
CA GLU A 81 -11.38 6.21 5.96
C GLU A 81 -10.13 6.08 5.11
N THR A 82 -10.31 6.18 3.79
CA THR A 82 -9.20 6.22 2.84
C THR A 82 -8.40 7.48 3.07
N PHE A 83 -7.07 7.39 3.03
CA PHE A 83 -6.24 8.57 3.18
C PHE A 83 -6.47 9.56 2.03
N GLY A 84 -7.19 10.65 2.32
CA GLY A 84 -7.80 11.52 1.31
C GLY A 84 -6.82 12.22 0.38
N ILE A 85 -5.61 12.57 0.84
CA ILE A 85 -4.55 13.15 -0.01
C ILE A 85 -4.15 12.16 -1.11
N TYR A 86 -4.06 10.88 -0.75
CA TYR A 86 -3.76 9.80 -1.70
C TYR A 86 -4.90 9.55 -2.69
N ALA A 87 -6.16 9.68 -2.24
CA ALA A 87 -7.33 9.57 -3.12
C ALA A 87 -7.42 10.72 -4.13
N LEU A 88 -7.09 11.94 -3.72
CA LEU A 88 -7.11 13.14 -4.58
C LEU A 88 -5.97 13.13 -5.61
N GLU A 89 -4.75 12.74 -5.21
CA GLU A 89 -3.62 12.59 -6.14
C GLU A 89 -3.84 11.50 -7.20
N GLN A 90 -4.75 10.54 -6.94
CA GLN A 90 -5.17 9.54 -7.92
C GLN A 90 -6.29 10.01 -8.86
N MET A 91 -7.10 11.01 -8.46
CA MET A 91 -8.23 11.50 -9.26
C MET A 91 -7.82 12.52 -10.32
N ASP A 92 -6.66 13.17 -10.21
CA ASP A 92 -6.30 14.34 -11.03
C ASP A 92 -5.25 14.08 -12.14
N PHE A 93 -4.94 12.82 -12.49
CA PHE A 93 -3.95 12.56 -13.52
C PHE A 93 -4.28 11.40 -14.45
N ASP A 94 -4.17 11.68 -15.74
CA ASP A 94 -4.17 10.75 -16.88
C ASP A 94 -2.88 9.89 -16.92
N SER A 95 -2.35 9.48 -15.75
CA SER A 95 -0.95 9.13 -15.63
C SER A 95 -0.65 7.72 -15.10
N PRO A 96 0.23 6.96 -15.76
CA PRO A 96 0.92 5.80 -15.20
C PRO A 96 1.89 6.14 -14.04
N THR A 97 1.73 7.24 -13.29
CA THR A 97 2.79 7.86 -12.44
C THR A 97 3.19 7.09 -11.18
N HIS A 98 2.31 6.26 -10.62
CA HIS A 98 2.69 5.42 -9.48
C HIS A 98 3.07 4.02 -9.99
N VAL A 99 4.20 3.96 -10.69
CA VAL A 99 4.82 2.69 -11.08
C VAL A 99 5.50 2.12 -9.85
N MET A 100 5.21 0.87 -9.53
CA MET A 100 5.94 0.15 -8.49
C MET A 100 7.41 -0.02 -8.91
N SER A 101 8.34 0.20 -7.98
CA SER A 101 9.73 -0.15 -8.20
C SER A 101 9.93 -1.65 -7.97
N TYR A 102 10.53 -2.31 -8.96
CA TYR A 102 10.86 -3.73 -8.93
C TYR A 102 12.34 -3.98 -9.18
N ASP A 103 13.17 -3.02 -8.77
CA ASP A 103 14.61 -3.15 -8.84
C ASP A 103 15.04 -4.42 -8.07
N ASN A 104 15.88 -5.24 -8.69
CA ASN A 104 16.36 -6.51 -8.12
C ASN A 104 15.27 -7.55 -7.80
N LEU A 105 14.08 -7.46 -8.41
CA LEU A 105 13.03 -8.45 -8.24
C LEU A 105 13.49 -9.85 -8.68
N ASP A 106 13.36 -10.85 -7.80
CA ASP A 106 13.60 -12.24 -8.18
C ASP A 106 12.56 -12.70 -9.21
N LYS A 107 13.00 -12.81 -10.45
CA LYS A 107 12.15 -13.24 -11.57
C LYS A 107 11.76 -14.73 -11.49
N LYS A 108 12.36 -15.53 -10.59
CA LYS A 108 11.89 -16.89 -10.33
C LYS A 108 10.66 -16.88 -9.42
N GLN A 109 10.69 -16.09 -8.35
CA GLN A 109 9.57 -15.93 -7.42
C GLN A 109 8.43 -15.05 -7.97
N PHE A 110 8.74 -14.01 -8.75
CA PHE A 110 7.74 -13.03 -9.22
C PHE A 110 7.63 -12.93 -10.74
N ARG A 111 6.45 -12.55 -11.23
CA ARG A 111 6.16 -12.23 -12.64
C ARG A 111 5.30 -10.98 -12.75
N ILE A 112 5.83 -9.95 -13.39
CA ILE A 112 5.05 -8.76 -13.71
C ILE A 112 4.04 -9.09 -14.82
N LYS A 113 2.75 -8.83 -14.59
CA LYS A 113 1.67 -9.04 -15.57
C LYS A 113 0.59 -7.97 -15.42
N LYS A 114 -0.10 -7.63 -16.51
CA LYS A 114 -1.33 -6.81 -16.44
C LYS A 114 -2.44 -7.56 -15.67
N TYR A 115 -3.26 -6.80 -14.95
CA TYR A 115 -4.32 -7.25 -14.03
C TYR A 115 -5.26 -8.35 -14.56
N LYS A 116 -5.48 -8.45 -15.87
CA LYS A 116 -6.48 -9.36 -16.48
C LYS A 116 -6.12 -10.86 -16.52
N SER A 117 -5.08 -11.32 -15.83
CA SER A 117 -4.71 -12.76 -15.85
C SER A 117 -5.43 -13.53 -14.74
N SER A 118 -6.55 -14.18 -15.09
CA SER A 118 -7.39 -14.99 -14.18
C SER A 118 -6.76 -16.30 -13.70
N SER A 119 -5.61 -16.71 -14.24
CA SER A 119 -4.91 -17.93 -13.83
C SER A 119 -3.78 -17.64 -12.85
N GLY A 120 -3.48 -18.54 -11.91
CA GLY A 120 -2.28 -18.44 -11.06
C GLY A 120 -2.43 -17.56 -9.81
N MET A 121 -1.34 -17.43 -9.05
CA MET A 121 -1.34 -16.68 -7.79
C MET A 121 -1.15 -15.20 -8.07
N ASN A 122 -2.04 -14.36 -7.58
CA ASN A 122 -2.02 -12.92 -7.79
C ASN A 122 -1.88 -12.20 -6.45
N LEU A 123 -0.98 -11.23 -6.38
CA LEU A 123 -0.85 -10.31 -5.25
C LEU A 123 -1.76 -9.10 -5.47
N ARG A 124 -2.42 -8.66 -4.41
CA ARG A 124 -3.18 -7.40 -4.36
C ARG A 124 -2.74 -6.61 -3.14
N ILE A 125 -2.74 -5.29 -3.26
CA ILE A 125 -2.36 -4.36 -2.21
C ILE A 125 -3.43 -3.26 -2.18
N SER A 126 -3.99 -3.00 -1.01
CA SER A 126 -4.97 -1.92 -0.86
C SER A 126 -4.31 -0.55 -0.91
N GLN A 127 -5.14 0.48 -1.15
CA GLN A 127 -4.78 1.84 -0.75
C GLN A 127 -4.60 1.92 0.77
N PRO A 128 -3.88 2.93 1.28
CA PRO A 128 -3.78 3.18 2.71
C PRO A 128 -5.09 3.72 3.28
N TYR A 129 -5.53 3.11 4.38
CA TYR A 129 -6.63 3.61 5.21
C TYR A 129 -6.07 4.08 6.54
N HIS A 130 -6.76 4.98 7.22
CA HIS A 130 -6.42 5.36 8.59
C HIS A 130 -7.70 5.45 9.42
N LYS A 131 -7.57 5.58 10.75
CA LYS A 131 -8.75 5.88 11.56
C LYS A 131 -9.08 7.36 11.44
N LYS A 132 -10.36 7.71 11.56
CA LYS A 132 -10.81 9.10 11.47
C LYS A 132 -10.16 10.05 12.48
N ASP A 133 -9.65 9.51 13.58
CA ASP A 133 -8.99 10.24 14.68
C ASP A 133 -7.46 10.00 14.76
N ASP A 134 -6.86 9.27 13.81
CA ASP A 134 -5.45 8.92 13.78
C ASP A 134 -4.87 9.10 12.38
N PHE A 135 -3.97 10.07 12.23
CA PHE A 135 -3.29 10.40 10.97
C PHE A 135 -1.82 9.97 10.97
N GLU A 136 -1.40 9.24 12.01
CA GLU A 136 -0.04 8.81 12.23
C GLU A 136 0.15 7.34 11.87
N ASN A 137 -0.95 6.57 11.84
CA ASN A 137 -0.95 5.15 11.52
C ASN A 137 -1.90 4.81 10.38
N PHE A 138 -1.39 4.02 9.45
CA PHE A 138 -2.04 3.62 8.22
C PHE A 138 -2.17 2.09 8.17
N TYR A 139 -3.32 1.64 7.70
CA TYR A 139 -3.67 0.25 7.49
C TYR A 139 -3.57 -0.07 6.01
N VAL A 140 -2.77 -1.07 5.68
CA VAL A 140 -2.61 -1.58 4.31
C VAL A 140 -2.82 -3.08 4.33
N ILE A 141 -3.56 -3.59 3.35
CA ILE A 141 -3.81 -5.02 3.20
C ILE A 141 -3.03 -5.56 2.01
N VAL A 142 -2.32 -6.66 2.21
CA VAL A 142 -1.71 -7.46 1.15
C VAL A 142 -2.46 -8.79 1.05
N SER A 143 -2.99 -9.13 -0.13
CA SER A 143 -3.71 -10.38 -0.34
C SER A 143 -3.08 -11.23 -1.44
N GLU A 144 -2.67 -12.44 -1.07
CA GLU A 144 -2.32 -13.52 -1.99
C GLU A 144 -3.58 -14.29 -2.36
N ASN A 145 -3.95 -14.33 -3.63
CA ASN A 145 -5.12 -15.06 -4.08
C ASN A 145 -4.71 -16.18 -5.02
N TYR A 146 -5.11 -17.42 -4.71
CA TYR A 146 -4.91 -18.57 -5.58
C TYR A 146 -6.13 -19.50 -5.57
N LYS A 147 -6.82 -19.59 -6.72
CA LYS A 147 -8.08 -20.33 -6.86
C LYS A 147 -9.10 -19.88 -5.81
N ARG A 148 -9.46 -20.77 -4.86
CA ARG A 148 -10.42 -20.50 -3.79
C ARG A 148 -9.74 -20.10 -2.48
N LYS A 149 -8.42 -20.13 -2.40
CA LYS A 149 -7.68 -19.77 -1.18
C LYS A 149 -7.18 -18.35 -1.26
N SER A 150 -7.31 -17.63 -0.16
CA SER A 150 -6.78 -16.28 0.01
C SER A 150 -5.98 -16.21 1.31
N THR A 151 -4.74 -15.75 1.23
CA THR A 151 -3.97 -15.35 2.41
C THR A 151 -3.98 -13.84 2.45
N THR A 152 -4.47 -13.27 3.54
CA THR A 152 -4.52 -11.83 3.75
C THR A 152 -3.60 -11.43 4.89
N TYR A 153 -2.73 -10.48 4.62
CA TYR A 153 -1.85 -9.83 5.59
C TYR A 153 -2.37 -8.42 5.83
N TYR A 154 -2.59 -8.08 7.09
CA TYR A 154 -2.98 -6.75 7.53
C TYR A 154 -1.74 -6.09 8.11
N LEU A 155 -1.35 -4.94 7.58
CA LEU A 155 -0.16 -4.19 8.00
C LEU A 155 -0.59 -2.89 8.68
N LEU A 156 0.08 -2.55 9.78
CA LEU A 156 0.03 -1.24 10.42
C LEU A 156 1.35 -0.53 10.12
N ILE A 157 1.27 0.57 9.36
CA ILE A 157 2.42 1.35 8.90
C ILE A 157 2.34 2.74 9.52
N ASP A 158 3.41 3.25 10.12
CA ASP A 158 3.42 4.63 10.59
C ASP A 158 3.62 5.65 9.47
N LYS A 159 3.47 6.94 9.79
CA LYS A 159 3.71 8.05 8.86
C LYS A 159 5.14 8.13 8.31
N ASN A 160 6.09 7.42 8.90
CA ASN A 160 7.49 7.38 8.45
C ASN A 160 7.73 6.17 7.52
N GLY A 161 6.71 5.33 7.30
CA GLY A 161 6.80 4.15 6.45
C GLY A 161 7.28 2.88 7.17
N ASN A 162 7.33 2.87 8.51
CA ASN A 162 7.71 1.66 9.26
C ASN A 162 6.52 0.76 9.50
N VAL A 163 6.67 -0.55 9.23
CA VAL A 163 5.65 -1.56 9.57
C VAL A 163 5.78 -1.91 11.06
N ASN A 164 4.93 -1.31 11.89
CA ASN A 164 4.97 -1.46 13.35
C ASN A 164 4.28 -2.74 13.85
N ASN A 165 3.27 -3.21 13.12
CA ASN A 165 2.57 -4.44 13.45
C ASN A 165 1.99 -5.08 12.20
N TRP A 166 1.76 -6.38 12.24
CA TRP A 166 1.07 -7.09 11.17
C TRP A 166 0.38 -8.36 11.69
N CYS A 167 -0.67 -8.80 11.01
CA CYS A 167 -1.26 -10.11 11.23
C CYS A 167 -1.63 -10.80 9.92
N ARG A 168 -1.77 -12.13 9.96
CA ARG A 168 -2.04 -13.00 8.81
C ARG A 168 -3.33 -13.77 9.04
N LYS A 169 -4.17 -13.87 8.01
CA LYS A 169 -5.39 -14.67 8.02
C LYS A 169 -5.53 -15.44 6.72
N GLU A 170 -5.86 -16.71 6.84
CA GLU A 170 -6.21 -17.55 5.69
C GLU A 170 -7.73 -17.63 5.58
N SER A 171 -8.23 -17.64 4.35
CA SER A 171 -9.64 -17.87 4.04
C SER A 171 -9.79 -18.74 2.80
N GLU A 172 -10.91 -19.45 2.74
CA GLU A 172 -11.29 -20.26 1.60
C GLU A 172 -12.71 -19.88 1.15
N LEU A 173 -12.86 -19.64 -0.16
CA LEU A 173 -14.15 -19.36 -0.79
C LEU A 173 -14.93 -20.66 -0.95
N VAL A 174 -16.03 -20.78 -0.20
CA VAL A 174 -17.00 -21.87 -0.35
C VAL A 174 -18.15 -21.39 -1.23
N ILE A 175 -18.42 -22.11 -2.32
CA ILE A 175 -19.56 -21.86 -3.22
C ILE A 175 -20.62 -22.91 -2.87
N ILE A 176 -21.77 -22.47 -2.38
CA ILE A 176 -22.92 -23.31 -2.09
C ILE A 176 -23.88 -23.18 -3.28
N TYR A 177 -24.31 -24.31 -3.84
CA TYR A 177 -25.27 -24.40 -4.94
C TYR A 177 -26.68 -24.71 -4.41
#